data_AF-A0AAD0GF35-F1
#
_entry.id   AF-A0AAD0GF35-F1
#
_cell.length_a   1.000
_cell.length_b   1.000
_cell.length_c   1.000
_cell.angle_alpha   90.00
_cell.angle_beta   90.00
_cell.angle_gamma   90.00
#
_symmetry.space_group_name_H-M   'P 1'
#
loop_
_entity.id
_entity.type
_entity.pdbx_description
1 polymer ?
#
loop_
_entity_poly.entity_id
_entity_poly.type
_entity_poly.pdbx_seq_one_letter_code
_entity_poly.pdbx_strand_id
1 'polypeptide(L)'
;MRKLTALFVASTLALGATSAAFAADTATTTTAAPTEGKMMHHKGKPGMHHDMMFKDLNLTDAQKEQIRDIMKSQRDQMKRPPVEERRAMHDIIASDAFDKAKAEAQVDKMAEQHKARMLAHMETQNKIYNILTPEQKKQFNANFEKRLTERSAAKGKMTTSAE
;
A
#
# COMPACT_ATOMS: atom_id res chain seq x y z
N MET A 1 -31.33 -21.76 47.56
CA MET A 1 -32.79 -21.65 47.31
C MET A 1 -32.96 -20.84 46.02
N ARG A 2 -33.30 -21.48 44.88
CA ARG A 2 -34.58 -21.33 44.14
C ARG A 2 -34.80 -19.86 43.68
N LYS A 3 -35.00 -19.43 42.42
CA LYS A 3 -35.59 -20.00 41.17
C LYS A 3 -35.17 -19.08 39.97
N LEU A 4 -34.75 -19.59 38.81
CA LEU A 4 -35.49 -19.84 37.53
C LEU A 4 -35.89 -18.61 36.65
N THR A 5 -35.30 -18.58 35.44
CA THR A 5 -35.89 -18.37 34.08
C THR A 5 -36.66 -17.10 33.71
N ALA A 6 -36.27 -16.49 32.57
CA ALA A 6 -37.13 -16.41 31.37
C ALA A 6 -36.36 -15.90 30.12
N LEU A 7 -36.16 -16.80 29.16
CA LEU A 7 -35.82 -16.55 27.76
C LEU A 7 -37.13 -16.26 27.01
N PHE A 8 -37.21 -15.17 26.24
CA PHE A 8 -38.22 -15.02 25.18
C PHE A 8 -37.50 -14.82 23.85
N VAL A 9 -37.46 -15.91 23.08
CA VAL A 9 -37.12 -15.94 21.66
C VAL A 9 -38.40 -15.58 20.90
N ALA A 10 -38.41 -14.43 20.24
CA ALA A 10 -39.44 -14.08 19.27
C ALA A 10 -38.86 -14.22 17.86
N SER A 11 -39.06 -15.40 17.28
CA SER A 11 -38.88 -15.64 15.86
C SER A 11 -40.07 -15.08 15.10
N THR A 12 -39.85 -14.20 14.13
CA THR A 12 -40.80 -13.96 13.04
C THR A 12 -40.13 -14.24 11.71
N LEU A 13 -40.35 -15.46 11.24
CA LEU A 13 -40.14 -15.89 9.88
C LEU A 13 -41.30 -15.33 9.04
N ALA A 14 -41.03 -14.43 8.09
CA ALA A 14 -42.00 -14.04 7.08
C ALA A 14 -41.57 -14.61 5.73
N LEU A 15 -42.21 -15.72 5.34
CA LEU A 15 -42.23 -16.23 3.98
C LEU A 15 -43.12 -15.31 3.13
N GLY A 16 -42.58 -14.80 2.03
CA GLY A 16 -43.36 -14.17 0.97
C GLY A 16 -42.88 -14.67 -0.38
N ALA A 17 -43.59 -15.67 -0.93
CA ALA A 17 -43.42 -16.15 -2.29
C ALA A 17 -44.60 -15.65 -3.13
N THR A 18 -44.32 -14.92 -4.21
CA THR A 18 -45.23 -14.80 -5.37
C THR A 18 -44.39 -14.74 -6.63
N SER A 19 -44.48 -15.78 -7.44
CA SER A 19 -44.01 -15.83 -8.82
C SER A 19 -45.10 -15.28 -9.75
N ALA A 20 -44.74 -14.47 -10.75
CA ALA A 20 -45.43 -14.43 -12.04
C ALA A 20 -44.53 -13.77 -13.09
N ALA A 21 -44.28 -14.53 -14.15
CA ALA A 21 -43.53 -14.15 -15.34
C ALA A 21 -44.35 -13.21 -16.23
N PHE A 22 -43.67 -12.29 -16.91
CA PHE A 22 -44.07 -11.86 -18.25
C PHE A 22 -42.86 -11.93 -19.16
N ALA A 23 -42.95 -12.84 -20.14
CA ALA A 23 -42.11 -12.87 -21.32
C ALA A 23 -42.67 -11.89 -22.34
N ALA A 24 -41.80 -11.10 -22.97
CA ALA A 24 -42.03 -10.56 -24.30
C ALA A 24 -40.67 -10.36 -24.97
N ASP A 25 -40.46 -11.17 -26.00
CA ASP A 25 -39.43 -11.10 -27.01
C ASP A 25 -39.11 -9.66 -27.43
N THR A 26 -37.82 -9.30 -27.43
CA THR A 26 -37.27 -8.59 -28.59
C THR A 26 -35.81 -9.01 -28.74
N ALA A 27 -35.56 -9.73 -29.84
CA ALA A 27 -34.25 -10.02 -30.34
C ALA A 27 -33.44 -8.74 -30.54
N THR A 28 -32.25 -8.66 -29.96
CA THR A 28 -31.11 -7.99 -30.58
C THR A 28 -29.84 -8.70 -30.12
N THR A 29 -29.44 -9.69 -30.92
CA THR A 29 -28.08 -10.19 -30.95
C THR A 29 -27.16 -9.07 -31.42
N THR A 30 -26.44 -8.44 -30.48
CA THR A 30 -25.17 -7.79 -30.79
C THR A 30 -24.11 -8.36 -29.86
N THR A 31 -23.46 -9.39 -30.36
CA THR A 31 -22.22 -9.96 -29.84
C THR A 31 -21.13 -8.88 -29.96
N ALA A 32 -20.98 -8.04 -28.94
CA ALA A 32 -19.79 -7.22 -28.76
C ALA A 32 -18.91 -7.90 -27.71
N ALA A 33 -17.75 -8.36 -28.17
CA ALA A 33 -16.76 -9.12 -27.42
C ALA A 33 -16.47 -8.50 -26.03
N PRO A 34 -16.22 -9.32 -24.99
CA PRO A 34 -15.53 -8.81 -23.83
C PRO A 34 -14.13 -8.43 -24.31
N THR A 35 -13.84 -7.13 -24.41
CA THR A 35 -12.47 -6.67 -24.43
C THR A 35 -11.87 -7.12 -23.10
N GLU A 36 -11.20 -8.27 -23.13
CA GLU A 36 -10.23 -8.67 -22.14
C GLU A 36 -9.17 -7.56 -22.10
N GLY A 37 -9.46 -6.51 -21.33
CA GLY A 37 -8.44 -5.68 -20.72
C GLY A 37 -7.64 -6.61 -19.84
N LYS A 38 -6.63 -7.26 -20.44
CA LYS A 38 -5.50 -7.84 -19.73
C LYS A 38 -4.89 -6.71 -18.92
N MET A 39 -5.45 -6.50 -17.73
CA MET A 39 -4.84 -5.80 -16.64
C MET A 39 -3.54 -6.54 -16.41
N MET A 40 -2.48 -6.05 -17.06
CA MET A 40 -1.10 -6.48 -16.87
C MET A 40 -0.83 -6.29 -15.38
N HIS A 41 -1.12 -7.34 -14.59
CA HIS A 41 -0.67 -7.44 -13.23
C HIS A 41 0.84 -7.47 -13.34
N HIS A 42 1.47 -6.31 -13.17
CA HIS A 42 2.86 -6.26 -12.79
C HIS A 42 2.98 -7.09 -11.51
N LYS A 43 3.37 -8.36 -11.66
CA LYS A 43 3.90 -9.24 -10.61
C LYS A 43 5.24 -8.71 -10.09
N GLY A 44 5.43 -7.39 -10.05
CA GLY A 44 6.43 -6.77 -9.20
C GLY A 44 5.96 -7.05 -7.78
N LYS A 45 6.69 -7.91 -7.06
CA LYS A 45 6.44 -8.18 -5.65
C LYS A 45 6.25 -6.83 -4.93
N PRO A 46 5.07 -6.53 -4.35
CA PRO A 46 4.86 -5.30 -3.62
C PRO A 46 5.78 -5.32 -2.40
N GLY A 47 6.93 -4.66 -2.50
CA GLY A 47 7.93 -4.60 -1.43
C GLY A 47 9.39 -4.45 -1.86
N MET A 48 9.76 -4.68 -3.13
CA MET A 48 11.19 -4.70 -3.56
C MET A 48 11.78 -3.31 -3.87
N HIS A 49 11.14 -2.22 -3.45
CA HIS A 49 11.65 -0.86 -3.65
C HIS A 49 12.37 -0.27 -2.43
N HIS A 50 12.35 -0.93 -1.28
CA HIS A 50 12.98 -0.40 -0.06
C HIS A 50 14.52 -0.48 -0.06
N ASP A 51 15.11 -1.33 -0.91
CA ASP A 51 16.57 -1.53 -0.95
C ASP A 51 17.30 -0.70 -2.01
N MET A 52 16.62 0.18 -2.74
CA MET A 52 17.23 0.93 -3.86
C MET A 52 18.50 1.68 -3.43
N MET A 53 18.60 2.09 -2.16
CA MET A 53 19.76 2.83 -1.65
C MET A 53 21.04 2.00 -1.52
N PHE A 54 20.93 0.70 -1.22
CA PHE A 54 22.04 -0.24 -1.04
C PHE A 54 22.30 -1.12 -2.28
N LYS A 55 21.54 -0.89 -3.37
CA LYS A 55 21.80 -1.53 -4.66
C LYS A 55 23.18 -1.15 -5.18
N ASP A 56 23.77 -2.06 -5.94
CA ASP A 56 25.06 -1.91 -6.61
C ASP A 56 26.26 -1.77 -5.66
N LEU A 57 26.08 -2.12 -4.39
CA LEU A 57 27.17 -2.45 -3.49
C LEU A 57 27.55 -3.92 -3.71
N ASN A 58 28.85 -4.19 -3.83
CA ASN A 58 29.38 -5.55 -3.89
C ASN A 58 29.30 -6.22 -2.51
N LEU A 59 28.08 -6.53 -2.08
CA LEU A 59 27.80 -7.16 -0.78
C LEU A 59 28.22 -8.63 -0.81
N THR A 60 28.85 -9.07 0.27
CA THR A 60 29.10 -10.51 0.48
C THR A 60 27.79 -11.24 0.77
N ASP A 61 27.77 -12.56 0.59
CA ASP A 61 26.55 -13.32 0.84
C ASP A 61 26.14 -13.31 2.31
N ALA A 62 27.12 -13.28 3.23
CA ALA A 62 26.87 -13.08 4.65
C ALA A 62 26.22 -11.71 4.94
N GLN A 63 26.69 -10.63 4.31
CA GLN A 63 26.07 -9.31 4.46
C GLN A 63 24.63 -9.29 3.92
N LYS A 64 24.38 -9.94 2.77
CA LYS A 64 23.03 -10.05 2.20
C LYS A 64 22.07 -10.81 3.13
N GLU A 65 22.54 -11.86 3.78
CA GLU A 65 21.75 -12.61 4.76
C GLU A 65 21.38 -11.73 5.96
N GLN A 66 22.36 -11.05 6.56
CA GLN A 66 22.12 -10.11 7.65
C GLN A 66 21.13 -8.99 7.28
N ILE A 67 21.24 -8.45 6.06
CA ILE A 67 20.31 -7.43 5.56
C ILE A 67 18.90 -7.99 5.43
N ARG A 68 18.73 -9.21 4.91
CA ARG A 68 17.41 -9.85 4.82
C ARG A 68 16.79 -10.05 6.19
N ASP A 69 17.57 -10.45 7.19
CA ASP A 69 17.07 -10.64 8.54
C ASP A 69 16.64 -9.32 9.19
N ILE A 70 17.44 -8.26 9.02
CA ILE A 70 17.06 -6.91 9.47
C ILE A 70 15.77 -6.46 8.81
N MET A 71 15.64 -6.61 7.49
CA MET A 71 14.45 -6.20 6.75
C MET A 71 13.21 -7.03 7.13
N LYS A 72 13.39 -8.33 7.39
CA LYS A 72 12.32 -9.20 7.88
C LYS A 72 11.84 -8.76 9.25
N SER A 73 12.77 -8.52 10.19
CA SER A 73 12.45 -8.03 11.53
C SER A 73 11.70 -6.70 11.50
N GLN A 74 12.16 -5.75 10.67
CA GLN A 74 11.47 -4.48 10.47
C GLN A 74 10.05 -4.70 9.93
N ARG A 75 9.88 -5.58 8.93
CA ARG A 75 8.58 -5.88 8.34
C ARG A 75 7.62 -6.49 9.36
N ASP A 76 8.11 -7.35 10.24
CA ASP A 76 7.31 -7.97 11.30
C ASP A 76 6.88 -6.95 12.37
N GLN A 77 7.73 -5.96 12.65
CA GLN A 77 7.41 -4.85 13.56
C GLN A 77 6.48 -3.81 12.94
N MET A 78 6.50 -3.63 11.62
CA MET A 78 5.67 -2.67 10.93
C MET A 78 4.23 -3.17 10.78
N LYS A 79 3.31 -2.56 11.55
CA LYS A 79 1.87 -2.77 11.35
C LYS A 79 1.41 -2.12 10.05
N ARG A 80 0.69 -2.89 9.22
CA ARG A 80 0.00 -2.36 8.04
C ARG A 80 -1.12 -1.39 8.48
N PRO A 81 -1.41 -0.33 7.70
CA PRO A 81 -2.59 0.48 7.98
C PRO A 81 -3.85 -0.39 8.00
N PRO A 82 -4.76 -0.20 8.97
CA PRO A 82 -6.03 -0.91 9.03
C PRO A 82 -6.86 -0.67 7.75
N VAL A 83 -7.74 -1.62 7.42
CA VAL A 83 -8.56 -1.54 6.20
C VAL A 83 -9.52 -0.36 6.26
N GLU A 84 -9.99 -0.04 7.47
CA GLU A 84 -10.87 1.08 7.78
C GLU A 84 -10.24 2.42 7.42
N GLU A 85 -8.94 2.59 7.67
CA GLU A 85 -8.19 3.79 7.30
C GLU A 85 -8.09 3.94 5.77
N ARG A 86 -7.93 2.81 5.06
CA ARG A 86 -7.93 2.80 3.59
C ARG A 86 -9.30 3.14 3.02
N ARG A 87 -10.38 2.64 3.64
CA ARG A 87 -11.76 2.96 3.26
C ARG A 87 -12.04 4.44 3.48
N ALA A 88 -11.72 4.98 4.65
CA ALA A 88 -11.91 6.41 4.94
C ALA A 88 -11.21 7.33 3.92
N MET A 89 -9.97 7.00 3.54
CA MET A 89 -9.26 7.72 2.46
C MET A 89 -9.98 7.60 1.11
N HIS A 90 -10.42 6.39 0.75
CA HIS A 90 -11.17 6.17 -0.49
C HIS A 90 -12.49 6.95 -0.50
N ASP A 91 -13.24 6.98 0.60
CA ASP A 91 -14.53 7.65 0.70
C ASP A 91 -14.39 9.17 0.53
N ILE A 92 -13.33 9.76 1.06
CA ILE A 92 -13.01 11.19 0.85
C ILE A 92 -12.73 11.47 -0.64
N ILE A 93 -12.04 10.57 -1.33
CA ILE A 93 -11.67 10.73 -2.75
C ILE A 93 -12.86 10.47 -3.68
N ALA A 94 -13.70 9.50 -3.34
CA ALA A 94 -14.85 9.07 -4.12
C ALA A 94 -16.13 9.89 -3.84
N SER A 95 -16.01 11.02 -3.14
CA SER A 95 -17.13 11.92 -2.85
C SER A 95 -17.37 12.92 -4.00
N ASP A 96 -18.63 13.30 -4.24
CA ASP A 96 -19.01 14.28 -5.28
C ASP A 96 -18.39 15.67 -5.05
N ALA A 97 -18.10 16.01 -3.79
CA ALA A 97 -17.41 17.23 -3.40
C ALA A 97 -16.32 16.94 -2.37
N PHE A 98 -15.21 17.69 -2.46
CA PHE A 98 -14.07 17.51 -1.56
C PHE A 98 -14.30 18.18 -0.20
N ASP A 99 -14.39 17.37 0.85
CA ASP A 99 -14.47 17.83 2.23
C ASP A 99 -13.06 17.97 2.82
N LYS A 100 -12.52 19.19 2.76
CA LYS A 100 -11.17 19.50 3.25
C LYS A 100 -11.01 19.18 4.74
N ALA A 101 -12.03 19.43 5.56
CA ALA A 101 -11.94 19.20 7.00
C ALA A 101 -11.86 17.70 7.33
N LYS A 102 -12.63 16.86 6.64
CA LYS A 102 -12.50 15.39 6.77
C LYS A 102 -11.14 14.89 6.29
N ALA A 103 -10.62 15.44 5.20
CA ALA A 103 -9.30 15.09 4.70
C ALA A 103 -8.18 15.43 5.70
N GLU A 104 -8.19 16.63 6.27
CA GLU A 104 -7.21 17.06 7.28
C GLU A 104 -7.27 16.17 8.52
N ALA A 105 -8.45 15.91 9.07
CA ALA A 105 -8.61 15.02 10.23
C ALA A 105 -8.09 13.60 9.97
N GLN A 106 -8.32 13.07 8.77
CA GLN A 106 -7.83 11.75 8.38
C GLN A 106 -6.30 11.74 8.22
N VAL A 107 -5.70 12.80 7.66
CA VAL A 107 -4.24 12.96 7.56
C VAL A 107 -3.59 13.06 8.94
N ASP A 108 -4.17 13.84 9.85
CA ASP A 108 -3.67 14.01 11.21
C ASP A 108 -3.67 12.68 11.98
N LYS A 109 -4.74 11.88 11.83
CA LYS A 109 -4.82 10.53 12.39
C LYS A 109 -3.69 9.61 11.88
N MET A 110 -3.24 9.81 10.65
CA MET A 110 -2.16 9.02 10.05
C MET A 110 -0.75 9.53 10.40
N ALA A 111 -0.63 10.78 10.86
CA ALA A 111 0.65 11.45 11.05
C ALA A 111 1.55 10.73 12.06
N GLU A 112 1.01 10.30 13.20
CA GLU A 112 1.80 9.58 14.23
C GLU A 112 2.31 8.22 13.72
N GLN A 113 1.44 7.47 13.04
CA GLN A 113 1.81 6.18 12.45
C GLN A 113 2.88 6.37 11.37
N HIS A 114 2.76 7.42 10.55
CA HIS A 114 3.74 7.75 9.54
C HIS A 114 5.10 8.13 10.16
N LYS A 115 5.10 8.96 11.20
CA LYS A 115 6.29 9.34 11.96
C LYS A 115 7.00 8.10 12.53
N ALA A 116 6.26 7.19 13.16
CA ALA A 116 6.82 5.95 13.70
C ALA A 116 7.45 5.08 12.62
N ARG A 117 6.79 4.94 11.45
CA ARG A 117 7.35 4.21 10.31
C ARG A 117 8.61 4.87 9.75
N MET A 118 8.64 6.19 9.66
CA MET A 118 9.82 6.92 9.18
C MET A 118 11.03 6.70 10.09
N LEU A 119 10.83 6.81 11.41
CA LEU A 119 11.89 6.54 12.38
C LEU A 119 12.40 5.10 12.30
N ALA A 120 11.51 4.11 12.27
CA ALA A 120 11.87 2.71 12.12
C ALA A 120 12.60 2.43 10.80
N HIS A 121 12.26 3.17 9.73
CA HIS A 121 12.95 3.09 8.46
C HIS A 121 14.39 3.62 8.54
N MET A 122 14.58 4.81 9.11
CA MET A 122 15.91 5.39 9.30
C MET A 122 16.80 4.51 10.18
N GLU A 123 16.25 3.96 11.27
CA GLU A 123 17.00 3.07 12.15
C GLU A 123 17.45 1.79 11.41
N THR A 124 16.56 1.21 10.61
CA THR A 124 16.87 0.02 9.80
C THR A 124 17.96 0.30 8.76
N GLN A 125 17.86 1.44 8.07
CA GLN A 125 18.90 1.87 7.13
C GLN A 125 20.25 2.05 7.83
N ASN A 126 20.27 2.61 9.05
CA ASN A 126 21.50 2.76 9.82
C ASN A 126 22.10 1.40 10.21
N LYS A 127 21.27 0.44 10.65
CA LYS A 127 21.71 -0.94 10.96
C LYS A 127 22.38 -1.58 9.74
N ILE A 128 21.77 -1.44 8.56
CA ILE A 128 22.34 -1.97 7.30
C ILE A 128 23.64 -1.25 6.95
N TYR A 129 23.70 0.07 7.07
CA TYR A 129 24.92 0.84 6.82
C TYR A 129 26.09 0.36 7.69
N ASN A 130 25.82 -0.05 8.94
CA ASN A 130 26.86 -0.52 9.85
C ASN A 130 27.39 -1.94 9.53
N ILE A 131 26.71 -2.70 8.68
CA ILE A 131 27.21 -4.00 8.16
C ILE A 131 28.26 -3.79 7.05
N LEU A 132 28.27 -2.61 6.42
CA LEU A 132 29.14 -2.32 5.28
C LEU A 132 30.61 -2.11 5.69
N THR A 133 31.52 -2.51 4.81
CA THR A 133 32.96 -2.20 4.94
C THR A 133 33.21 -0.70 4.70
N PRO A 134 34.37 -0.15 5.12
CA PRO A 134 34.71 1.25 4.87
C PRO A 134 34.63 1.65 3.38
N GLU A 135 35.07 0.78 2.48
CA GLU A 135 35.05 0.99 1.03
C GLU A 135 33.61 1.00 0.50
N GLN A 136 32.77 0.07 0.96
CA GLN A 136 31.35 0.02 0.60
C GLN A 136 30.60 1.26 1.13
N LYS A 137 30.92 1.75 2.33
CA LYS A 137 30.35 3.00 2.88
C LYS A 137 30.71 4.21 2.02
N LYS A 138 31.96 4.29 1.54
CA LYS A 138 32.40 5.34 0.61
C LYS A 138 31.60 5.29 -0.70
N GLN A 139 31.43 4.09 -1.27
CA GLN A 139 30.64 3.91 -2.49
C GLN A 139 29.16 4.26 -2.26
N PHE A 140 28.58 3.86 -1.12
CA PHE A 140 27.21 4.17 -0.75
C PHE A 140 26.96 5.69 -0.72
N ASN A 141 27.87 6.46 -0.10
CA ASN A 141 27.77 7.92 -0.06
C ASN A 141 27.94 8.56 -1.44
N ALA A 142 28.86 8.06 -2.27
CA ALA A 142 29.02 8.52 -3.65
C ALA A 142 27.75 8.26 -4.50
N ASN A 143 27.14 7.07 -4.35
CA ASN A 143 25.88 6.73 -5.01
C ASN A 143 24.73 7.62 -4.54
N PHE A 144 24.73 8.06 -3.27
CA PHE A 144 23.75 9.01 -2.75
C PHE A 144 23.87 10.37 -3.45
N GLU A 145 25.06 10.96 -3.51
CA GLU A 145 25.30 12.24 -4.19
C GLU A 145 24.97 12.18 -5.69
N LYS A 146 25.35 11.09 -6.35
CA LYS A 146 25.01 10.85 -7.76
C LYS A 146 23.49 10.83 -7.98
N ARG A 147 22.73 10.15 -7.11
CA ARG A 147 21.26 10.11 -7.23
C ARG A 147 20.61 11.47 -7.02
N LEU A 148 21.14 12.31 -6.13
CA LEU A 148 20.62 13.66 -5.93
C LEU A 148 20.78 14.51 -7.20
N THR A 149 21.96 14.45 -7.82
CA THR A 149 22.31 15.24 -9.01
C THR A 149 21.60 14.74 -10.28
N GLU A 150 21.56 13.42 -10.51
CA GLU A 150 20.87 12.84 -11.67
C GLU A 150 19.34 13.04 -11.59
N ARG A 151 18.74 12.93 -10.40
CA ARG A 151 17.31 13.20 -10.22
C ARG A 151 16.97 14.67 -10.47
N SER A 152 17.82 15.60 -10.05
CA SER A 152 17.62 17.02 -10.39
C SER A 152 17.69 17.28 -11.89
N ALA A 153 18.62 16.63 -12.59
CA ALA A 153 18.76 16.77 -14.04
C ALA A 153 17.56 16.19 -14.82
N ALA A 154 17.01 15.05 -14.37
CA ALA A 154 15.83 14.45 -14.99
C ALA A 154 14.57 15.32 -14.82
N LYS A 155 14.42 15.99 -13.67
CA LYS A 155 13.28 16.91 -13.43
C LYS A 155 13.33 18.13 -14.35
N GLY A 156 14.52 18.67 -14.63
CA GLY A 156 14.70 19.80 -15.55
C GLY A 156 14.36 19.47 -17.01
N LYS A 157 14.52 18.21 -17.45
CA LYS A 157 14.18 17.77 -18.81
C LYS A 157 12.68 17.57 -19.04
N MET A 158 11.89 17.33 -18.00
CA MET A 158 10.43 17.16 -18.12
C MET A 158 9.67 18.49 -18.17
N THR A 159 10.28 19.60 -17.74
CA THR A 159 9.65 20.94 -17.75
C THR A 159 9.86 21.69 -19.07
N THR A 160 10.65 21.15 -20.01
CA THR A 160 11.06 21.84 -21.25
C THR A 160 10.39 21.31 -22.53
N SER A 161 9.29 20.56 -22.44
CA SER A 161 8.57 20.04 -23.63
C SER A 161 7.09 20.38 -23.65
N ALA A 162 6.74 21.59 -23.24
CA ALA A 162 5.41 22.16 -23.47
C ALA A 162 5.57 23.58 -24.02
N GLU A 163 5.86 23.68 -25.31
CA GLU A 163 5.46 24.79 -26.19
C GLU A 163 4.73 24.21 -27.38
#